data_AF-A0A920P7V6-F1
#
_entry.id   AF-A0A920P7V6-F1
#
_cell.length_a   1.000
_cell.length_b   1.000
_cell.length_c   1.000
_cell.angle_alpha   90.00
_cell.angle_beta   90.00
_cell.angle_gamma   90.00
#
_symmetry.space_group_name_H-M   'P 1'
#
loop_
_entity.id
_entity.type
_entity.pdbx_description
1 polymer ?
#
loop_
_entity_poly.entity_id
_entity_poly.type
_entity_poly.pdbx_seq_one_letter_code
_entity_poly.pdbx_strand_id
1 'polypeptide(L)' 'MPPHNLSEICDAICHVIEKPDCSVDDLIKLVPGPDFPKPQG' A
#
# COMPACT_ATOMS: atom_id res chain seq x y z
N MET A 1 8.29 0.44 11.74
CA MET A 1 7.29 0.33 10.66
C MET A 1 7.45 -1.05 10.03
N PRO A 2 6.38 -1.85 9.88
CA PRO A 2 6.49 -3.18 9.28
C PRO A 2 6.77 -3.10 7.76
N PRO A 3 7.31 -4.17 7.14
CA PRO A 3 7.52 -4.24 5.70
C PRO A 3 6.19 -4.21 4.94
N HIS A 4 6.18 -3.60 3.76
CA HIS A 4 5.04 -3.52 2.84
C HIS A 4 5.51 -3.82 1.43
N ASN A 5 4.59 -4.21 0.55
CA ASN A 5 4.90 -4.47 -0.84
C ASN A 5 5.24 -3.15 -1.58
N LEU A 6 6.39 -3.09 -2.26
CA LEU A 6 6.83 -1.86 -2.92
C LEU A 6 5.87 -1.41 -4.04
N SER A 7 5.31 -2.35 -4.80
CA SER A 7 4.39 -2.02 -5.89
C SER A 7 3.11 -1.40 -5.35
N GLU A 8 2.54 -1.94 -4.28
CA GLU A 8 1.36 -1.37 -3.60
C GLU A 8 1.61 0.07 -3.13
N ILE A 9 2.80 0.35 -2.58
CA ILE A 9 3.17 1.70 -2.15
C ILE A 9 3.33 2.65 -3.35
N CYS A 10 3.95 2.20 -4.44
CA CYS A 10 4.05 3.01 -5.67
C CYS A 10 2.66 3.34 -6.23
N ASP A 11 1.74 2.38 -6.26
CA ASP A 11 0.38 2.58 -6.75
C ASP A 11 -0.39 3.57 -5.85
N ALA A 12 -0.26 3.46 -4.52
CA ALA A 12 -0.84 4.40 -3.58
C ALA A 12 -0.28 5.83 -3.74
N ILE A 13 1.03 5.98 -3.99
CA ILE A 13 1.66 7.30 -4.24
C ILE A 13 1.08 7.92 -5.51
N CYS A 14 1.01 7.16 -6.61
CA CYS A 14 0.41 7.62 -7.86
C CYS A 14 -1.06 8.02 -7.65
N HIS A 15 -1.83 7.23 -6.88
CA HIS A 15 -3.22 7.53 -6.57
C HIS A 15 -3.39 8.86 -5.84
N VAL A 16 -2.54 9.16 -4.84
CA VAL A 16 -2.58 10.43 -4.11
C VAL A 16 -2.20 11.61 -5.02
N ILE A 17 -1.27 11.42 -5.95
CA ILE A 17 -0.89 12.47 -6.92
C ILE A 17 -2.07 12.80 -7.85
N GLU A 18 -2.77 11.77 -8.34
CA GLU A 18 -3.92 11.93 -9.24
C GLU A 18 -5.18 12.43 -8.54
N LYS A 19 -5.39 12.00 -7.29
CA LYS A 19 -6.54 12.35 -6.44
C LYS A 19 -6.06 12.78 -5.04
N PRO A 20 -5.62 14.04 -4.87
CA PRO A 20 -5.06 14.54 -3.61
C PRO A 20 -6.00 14.46 -2.41
N ASP A 21 -7.30 14.49 -2.67
CA ASP A 21 -8.42 14.45 -1.73
C ASP A 21 -9.04 13.03 -1.61
N CYS A 22 -8.30 11.99 -1.99
CA CYS A 22 -8.68 10.61 -1.74
C CYS A 22 -8.82 10.32 -0.22
N SER A 23 -9.71 9.39 0.09
CA SER A 23 -9.93 8.98 1.49
C SER A 23 -8.87 7.96 1.92
N VAL A 24 -8.65 7.83 3.22
CA VAL A 24 -7.81 6.76 3.78
C VAL A 24 -8.37 5.39 3.39
N ASP A 25 -9.69 5.22 3.35
CA ASP A 25 -10.35 3.98 2.92
C ASP A 25 -10.04 3.62 1.46
N ASP A 26 -9.78 4.61 0.59
CA ASP A 26 -9.34 4.35 -0.78
C ASP A 26 -7.90 3.83 -0.82
N LEU A 27 -7.02 4.36 0.04
CA LEU A 27 -5.63 3.93 0.14
C LEU A 27 -5.49 2.54 0.76
N ILE A 28 -6.34 2.19 1.73
CA ILE A 28 -6.36 0.84 2.34
C ILE A 28 -6.67 -0.25 1.30
N LYS A 29 -7.43 0.06 0.24
CA LYS A 29 -7.69 -0.89 -0.85
C LYS A 29 -6.45 -1.17 -1.70
N LEU A 30 -5.54 -0.22 -1.79
CA LEU A 30 -4.27 -0.33 -2.53
C LEU A 30 -3.15 -0.92 -1.67
N VAL A 31 -3.16 -0.61 -0.37
CA VAL A 31 -2.20 -1.10 0.63
C VAL A 31 -2.96 -1.91 1.68
N PRO A 32 -3.36 -3.16 1.37
CA PRO A 32 -4.20 -3.98 2.24
C PRO A 32 -3.51 -4.33 3.57
N GLY A 33 -2.19 -4.25 3.63
CA GLY A 33 -1.44 -4.35 4.87
C GLY A 33 0.04 -4.70 4.68
N PRO A 34 0.72 -5.09 5.76
CA PRO A 34 2.11 -5.49 5.72
C PRO A 34 2.37 -6.75 4.89
N ASP A 35 3.50 -6.78 4.19
CA ASP A 35 3.99 -7.94 3.45
C ASP A 35 5.13 -8.60 4.23
N PHE A 36 4.83 -9.71 4.90
CA PHE A 36 5.81 -10.45 5.68
C PHE A 36 6.33 -11.66 4.90
N PRO A 37 7.65 -11.94 4.95
CA PRO A 37 8.18 -13.17 4.38
C PRO A 37 7.53 -14.37 5.05
N LYS A 38 7.03 -15.31 4.24
CA LYS A 38 6.51 -16.58 4.76
C LYS A 38 7.67 -17.42 5.31
N PRO A 39 7.45 -18.21 6.37
CA PRO A 39 8.47 -19.12 6.87
C PRO A 39 8.94 -20.05 5.74
N GLN A 40 10.26 -20.17 5.59
CA GLN A 40 10.86 -21.19 4.73
C GLN A 40 10.81 -22.50 5.52
N GLY A 41 9.97 -23.44 5.07
CA GLY A 41 9.96 -24.83 5.54
C GLY A 41 10.79 -25.71 4.62
#